data_AF-A0A1N7DR70-F1
#
_entry.id   AF-A0A1N7DR70-F1
#
_cell.length_a   1.000
_cell.length_b   1.000
_cell.length_c   1.000
_cell.angle_alpha   90.00
_cell.angle_beta   90.00
_cell.angle_gamma   90.00
#
_symmetry.space_group_name_H-M   'P 1'
#
loop_
_entity.id
_entity.type
_entity.pdbx_description
1 polymer ?
#
loop_
_entity_poly.entity_id
_entity_poly.type
_entity_poly.pdbx_seq_one_letter_code
_entity_poly.pdbx_strand_id
1 'polypeptide(L)'
;MVTRRRTSSANSEPPHGDESRDSRPSSLLPTQDDDVPAGLDRRDWIAGLERGVGIIEAFDDAHPRMTASEAGQRTGLTRTAARRYLLTLQHMGYVASDGKLFWLTPRVLRLGQSYLDSARLPRIAQPFLQRVAVGTHETAYLSVLDGDDVVYIARNGPQRQMSTGYVLGARVPAQTTAAGLLMLALLPEAASQAWWTGRKLQVFTSFTLADPEALRREMARVRAQDWALSEQQLDLNSRGIAVPLRDHHGEVHGALNVTMPMGQEGSEAAVARVLPVLREAAQAMRNLI
;
A
#
# COMPACT_ATOMS: atom_id res chain seq x y z
N MET A 1 3.52 60.15 51.12
CA MET A 1 4.26 59.08 51.82
C MET A 1 3.79 57.75 51.20
N VAL A 2 4.73 57.01 50.63
CA VAL A 2 4.68 55.67 49.98
C VAL A 2 3.44 54.84 50.40
N THR A 3 2.61 54.26 49.52
CA THR A 3 2.84 52.97 48.83
C THR A 3 1.73 52.63 47.81
N ARG A 4 2.15 52.08 46.65
CA ARG A 4 1.52 51.27 45.56
C ARG A 4 0.12 50.64 45.83
N ARG A 5 -0.78 50.30 44.87
CA ARG A 5 -0.73 49.98 43.42
C ARG A 5 -2.18 49.71 42.90
N ARG A 6 -2.30 49.69 41.55
CA ARG A 6 -3.15 48.83 40.68
C ARG A 6 -4.49 49.36 40.15
N THR A 7 -4.42 49.70 38.86
CA THR A 7 -5.44 49.70 37.82
C THR A 7 -5.91 48.28 37.45
N SER A 8 -7.20 48.11 37.12
CA SER A 8 -7.69 47.69 35.78
C SER A 8 -9.06 47.04 35.89
N SER A 9 -10.02 47.61 35.17
CA SER A 9 -11.43 47.23 35.12
C SER A 9 -11.68 46.02 34.20
N ALA A 10 -12.78 45.33 34.53
CA ALA A 10 -13.81 44.73 33.68
C ALA A 10 -13.43 43.69 32.60
N ASN A 11 -13.99 42.47 32.72
CA ASN A 11 -14.89 41.98 31.68
C ASN A 11 -15.88 40.93 32.23
N SER A 12 -17.12 41.01 31.75
CA SER A 12 -18.31 40.26 32.15
C SER A 12 -18.64 39.15 31.14
N GLU A 13 -18.92 37.93 31.62
CA GLU A 13 -19.56 36.85 30.86
C GLU A 13 -21.08 37.04 30.78
N PRO A 14 -21.71 36.57 29.69
CA PRO A 14 -22.88 35.68 29.83
C PRO A 14 -22.84 34.49 28.82
N PRO A 15 -23.81 33.54 28.90
CA PRO A 15 -23.55 32.11 28.72
C PRO A 15 -23.92 31.51 27.35
N HIS A 16 -23.42 30.29 27.18
CA HIS A 16 -23.67 29.32 26.11
C HIS A 16 -25.14 28.96 25.87
N GLY A 17 -25.50 28.80 24.59
CA GLY A 17 -26.74 28.11 24.18
C GLY A 17 -26.92 28.04 22.67
N ASP A 18 -26.74 26.82 22.15
CA ASP A 18 -27.40 26.23 20.98
C ASP A 18 -26.99 26.64 19.55
N GLU A 19 -26.19 25.78 18.91
CA GLU A 19 -26.27 25.54 17.46
C GLU A 19 -26.17 24.04 17.17
N SER A 20 -27.33 23.48 16.86
CA SER A 20 -27.55 22.23 16.15
C SER A 20 -26.65 22.09 14.91
N ARG A 21 -25.75 21.11 14.91
CA ARG A 21 -25.05 20.65 13.70
C ARG A 21 -25.70 19.38 13.19
N ASP A 22 -26.38 19.54 12.06
CA ASP A 22 -26.83 18.53 11.11
C ASP A 22 -25.67 17.58 10.77
N SER A 23 -25.62 16.43 11.43
CA SER A 23 -24.61 15.39 11.27
C SER A 23 -25.05 14.38 10.23
N ARG A 24 -24.93 14.75 8.95
CA ARG A 24 -24.91 13.76 7.86
C ARG A 24 -23.54 13.06 7.88
N PRO A 25 -23.46 11.72 7.95
CA PRO A 25 -22.20 11.03 7.78
C PRO A 25 -21.73 11.17 6.34
N SER A 26 -20.65 11.93 6.14
CA SER A 26 -19.86 11.91 4.92
C SER A 26 -19.22 10.53 4.79
N SER A 27 -19.65 9.73 3.82
CA SER A 27 -18.96 8.50 3.46
C SER A 27 -17.53 8.85 3.02
N LEU A 28 -16.56 8.06 3.49
CA LEU A 28 -15.14 8.44 3.47
C LEU A 28 -14.24 7.49 2.67
N LEU A 29 -14.83 6.65 1.83
CA LEU A 29 -14.17 5.92 0.74
C LEU A 29 -15.17 5.79 -0.43
N PRO A 30 -14.71 5.71 -1.70
CA PRO A 30 -15.59 5.44 -2.82
C PRO A 30 -16.25 4.08 -2.61
N THR A 31 -17.57 4.04 -2.66
CA THR A 31 -18.35 2.80 -2.73
C THR A 31 -17.91 2.02 -3.98
N GLN A 32 -17.36 0.82 -3.77
CA GLN A 32 -17.17 -0.15 -4.85
C GLN A 32 -18.49 -0.88 -5.08
N ASP A 33 -19.34 -0.28 -5.91
CA ASP A 33 -20.17 -0.96 -6.90
C ASP A 33 -20.62 0.12 -7.88
N ASP A 34 -20.44 -0.15 -9.17
CA ASP A 34 -20.64 0.73 -10.35
C ASP A 34 -19.59 1.84 -10.58
N ASP A 35 -18.38 1.45 -11.03
CA ASP A 35 -17.70 2.05 -12.20
C ASP A 35 -16.30 1.44 -12.35
N VAL A 36 -16.19 0.32 -13.06
CA VAL A 36 -15.09 0.27 -14.03
C VAL A 36 -15.40 1.45 -14.95
N PRO A 37 -14.56 2.49 -15.07
CA PRO A 37 -14.89 3.59 -15.95
C PRO A 37 -15.15 2.97 -17.32
N ALA A 38 -16.39 3.06 -17.80
CA ALA A 38 -16.64 2.94 -19.22
C ALA A 38 -15.56 3.80 -19.88
N GLY A 39 -14.67 3.18 -20.66
CA GLY A 39 -13.36 3.75 -20.98
C GLY A 39 -13.44 5.25 -21.28
N LEU A 40 -12.64 6.04 -20.55
CA LEU A 40 -12.64 7.51 -20.58
C LEU A 40 -12.86 8.04 -22.02
N ASP A 41 -13.81 8.95 -22.21
CA ASP A 41 -14.03 9.55 -23.53
C ASP A 41 -12.72 10.16 -24.02
N ARG A 42 -12.39 9.94 -25.30
CA ARG A 42 -11.17 10.49 -25.91
C ARG A 42 -11.06 12.01 -25.77
N ARG A 43 -12.19 12.72 -25.64
CA ARG A 43 -12.21 14.18 -25.45
C ARG A 43 -11.68 14.59 -24.07
N ASP A 44 -11.87 13.76 -23.06
CA ASP A 44 -11.41 14.02 -21.68
C ASP A 44 -10.01 13.44 -21.44
N TRP A 45 -9.51 12.60 -22.36
CA TRP A 45 -8.20 11.98 -22.25
C TRP A 45 -7.05 12.93 -22.59
N ILE A 46 -6.31 13.33 -21.56
CA ILE A 46 -5.07 14.10 -21.71
C ILE A 46 -3.90 13.15 -21.92
N ALA A 47 -3.66 12.77 -23.18
CA ALA A 47 -2.56 11.87 -23.55
C ALA A 47 -1.18 12.34 -23.01
N GLY A 48 -0.94 13.67 -22.96
CA GLY A 48 0.30 14.21 -22.42
C GLY A 48 0.56 13.85 -20.95
N LEU A 49 -0.50 13.76 -20.14
CA LEU A 49 -0.40 13.38 -18.74
C LEU A 49 -0.08 11.89 -18.60
N GLU A 50 -0.83 11.04 -19.29
CA GLU A 50 -0.61 9.57 -19.31
C GLU A 50 0.84 9.26 -19.67
N ARG A 51 1.37 9.86 -20.75
CA ARG A 51 2.75 9.62 -21.19
C ARG A 51 3.80 10.20 -20.26
N GLY A 52 3.50 11.33 -19.62
CA GLY A 52 4.37 11.91 -18.60
C GLY A 52 4.52 10.99 -17.39
N VAL A 53 3.41 10.45 -16.89
CA VAL A 53 3.40 9.48 -15.77
C VAL A 53 4.09 8.19 -16.17
N GLY A 54 3.77 7.64 -17.35
CA GLY A 54 4.38 6.40 -17.84
C GLY A 54 5.90 6.48 -18.02
N ILE A 55 6.47 7.66 -18.31
CA ILE A 55 7.92 7.83 -18.32
C ILE A 55 8.54 7.80 -16.92
N ILE A 56 7.86 8.34 -15.91
CA ILE A 56 8.34 8.26 -14.52
C ILE A 56 8.35 6.79 -14.07
N GLU A 57 7.31 6.03 -14.41
CA GLU A 57 7.15 4.61 -14.06
C GLU A 57 8.08 3.67 -14.85
N ALA A 58 8.69 4.15 -15.94
CA ALA A 58 9.62 3.36 -16.74
C ALA A 58 11.01 3.20 -16.11
N PHE A 59 11.35 3.95 -15.06
CA PHE A 59 12.62 3.80 -14.33
C PHE A 59 12.47 2.71 -13.25
N ASP A 60 13.46 1.82 -13.17
CA ASP A 60 13.51 0.73 -12.19
C ASP A 60 14.95 0.38 -11.80
N ASP A 61 15.12 -0.67 -10.99
CA ASP A 61 16.43 -1.14 -10.51
C ASP A 61 17.36 -1.59 -11.65
N ALA A 62 16.81 -2.17 -12.71
CA ALA A 62 17.58 -2.57 -13.90
C ALA A 62 17.91 -1.38 -14.82
N HIS A 63 17.11 -0.31 -14.76
CA HIS A 63 17.24 0.88 -15.61
C HIS A 63 17.17 2.18 -14.79
N PRO A 64 18.09 2.38 -13.84
CA PRO A 64 18.09 3.56 -12.98
C PRO A 64 18.45 4.84 -13.75
N ARG A 65 19.08 4.68 -14.92
CA ARG A 65 19.38 5.74 -15.87
C ARG A 65 19.02 5.27 -17.28
N MET A 66 18.39 6.15 -18.06
CA MET A 66 17.97 5.84 -19.42
C MET A 66 18.26 6.99 -20.38
N THR A 67 18.61 6.65 -21.61
CA THR A 67 18.54 7.57 -22.75
C THR A 67 17.09 7.80 -23.17
N ALA A 68 16.84 8.87 -23.93
CA ALA A 68 15.52 9.10 -24.51
C ALA A 68 15.05 7.99 -25.47
N SER A 69 15.98 7.20 -26.03
CA SER A 69 15.62 6.07 -26.90
C SER A 69 15.10 4.89 -26.09
N GLU A 70 15.80 4.52 -25.01
CA GLU A 70 15.38 3.44 -24.10
C GLU A 70 14.05 3.78 -23.43
N ALA A 71 13.91 5.01 -22.92
CA ALA A 71 12.64 5.48 -22.34
C ALA A 71 11.49 5.41 -23.37
N GLY A 72 11.76 5.78 -24.63
CA GLY A 72 10.79 5.67 -25.71
C GLY A 72 10.36 4.22 -25.98
N GLN A 73 11.32 3.31 -26.11
CA GLN A 73 11.03 1.88 -26.32
C GLN A 73 10.19 1.29 -25.18
N ARG A 74 10.52 1.62 -23.92
CA ARG A 74 9.81 1.11 -22.75
C ARG A 74 8.38 1.64 -22.60
N THR A 75 8.11 2.84 -23.11
CA THR A 75 6.80 3.51 -22.97
C THR A 75 5.97 3.49 -24.26
N GLY A 76 6.46 2.82 -25.31
CA GLY A 76 5.81 2.81 -26.63
C GLY A 76 5.80 4.18 -27.31
N LEU A 77 6.77 5.05 -26.99
CA LEU A 77 6.92 6.39 -27.54
C LEU A 77 8.08 6.46 -28.55
N THR A 78 7.98 7.39 -29.50
CA THR A 78 9.14 7.73 -30.34
C THR A 78 10.21 8.39 -29.48
N ARG A 79 11.49 8.24 -29.86
CA ARG A 79 12.62 8.91 -29.20
C ARG A 79 12.39 10.41 -29.04
N THR A 80 11.85 11.08 -30.06
CA THR A 80 11.57 12.52 -30.04
C THR A 80 10.50 12.88 -29.01
N ALA A 81 9.42 12.11 -28.94
CA ALA A 81 8.36 12.31 -27.94
C ALA A 81 8.88 12.07 -26.51
N ALA A 82 9.54 10.93 -26.28
CA ALA A 82 10.12 10.62 -24.98
C ALA A 82 11.10 11.69 -24.50
N ARG A 83 11.97 12.20 -25.40
CA ARG A 83 12.89 13.29 -25.08
C ARG A 83 12.17 14.57 -24.63
N ARG A 84 11.04 14.93 -25.25
CA ARG A 84 10.27 16.12 -24.87
C ARG A 84 9.68 15.98 -23.47
N TYR A 85 9.09 14.84 -23.14
CA TYR A 85 8.59 14.58 -21.81
C TYR A 85 9.71 14.56 -20.76
N LEU A 86 10.84 13.92 -21.04
CA LEU A 86 12.01 13.91 -20.16
C LEU A 86 12.55 15.31 -19.88
N LEU A 87 12.59 16.18 -20.90
CA LEU A 87 12.96 17.59 -20.70
C LEU A 87 11.93 18.35 -19.84
N THR A 88 10.63 18.12 -20.05
CA THR A 88 9.59 18.75 -19.22
C THR A 88 9.68 18.28 -17.78
N LEU A 89 9.86 16.97 -17.54
CA LEU A 89 10.10 16.40 -16.22
C LEU A 89 11.38 16.96 -15.58
N GLN A 90 12.42 17.19 -16.38
CA GLN A 90 13.65 17.83 -15.93
C GLN A 90 13.43 19.29 -15.52
N HIS A 91 12.68 20.05 -16.32
CA HIS A 91 12.30 21.42 -15.99
C HIS A 91 11.48 21.49 -14.68
N MET A 92 10.57 20.54 -14.47
CA MET A 92 9.82 20.40 -13.22
C MET A 92 10.66 19.85 -12.06
N GLY A 93 11.89 19.43 -12.32
CA GLY A 93 12.84 18.91 -11.34
C GLY A 93 12.59 17.47 -10.88
N TYR A 94 11.72 16.71 -11.56
CA TYR A 94 11.50 15.27 -11.29
C TYR A 94 12.58 14.39 -11.91
N VAL A 95 13.23 14.87 -12.96
CA VAL A 95 14.31 14.18 -13.67
C VAL A 95 15.55 15.07 -13.67
N ALA A 96 16.73 14.46 -13.64
CA ALA A 96 18.01 15.10 -13.91
C ALA A 96 18.68 14.44 -15.12
N SER A 97 19.64 15.14 -15.73
CA SER A 97 20.35 14.66 -16.92
C SER A 97 21.77 15.18 -16.99
N ASP A 98 22.66 14.38 -17.59
CA ASP A 98 24.01 14.79 -18.02
C ASP A 98 24.06 15.23 -19.50
N GLY A 99 22.88 15.37 -20.13
CA GLY A 99 22.72 15.68 -21.55
C GLY A 99 22.47 14.46 -22.45
N LYS A 100 22.83 13.25 -21.99
CA LYS A 100 22.62 11.98 -22.71
C LYS A 100 21.69 11.03 -21.95
N LEU A 101 21.98 10.80 -20.68
CA LEU A 101 21.22 9.97 -19.77
C LEU A 101 20.31 10.83 -18.89
N PHE A 102 19.17 10.26 -18.53
CA PHE A 102 18.20 10.83 -17.62
C PHE A 102 18.02 9.91 -16.42
N TRP A 103 17.74 10.45 -15.24
CA TRP A 103 17.42 9.69 -14.02
C TRP A 103 16.45 10.45 -13.13
N LEU A 104 15.68 9.72 -12.31
CA LEU A 104 14.76 10.34 -11.35
C LEU A 104 15.52 11.08 -10.25
N THR A 105 14.98 12.21 -9.81
CA THR A 105 15.45 12.91 -8.60
C THR A 105 14.57 12.54 -7.40
N PRO A 106 15.02 12.75 -6.15
CA PRO A 106 14.18 12.52 -4.98
C PRO A 106 12.84 13.27 -4.98
N ARG A 107 12.65 14.28 -5.86
CA ARG A 107 11.39 15.00 -6.00
C ARG A 107 10.21 14.09 -6.35
N VAL A 108 10.44 12.96 -7.04
CA VAL A 108 9.35 12.00 -7.34
C VAL A 108 8.70 11.42 -6.08
N LEU A 109 9.43 11.34 -4.96
CA LEU A 109 8.89 10.86 -3.70
C LEU A 109 7.76 11.75 -3.16
N ARG A 110 7.68 13.01 -3.60
CA ARG A 110 6.57 13.92 -3.23
C ARG A 110 5.22 13.42 -3.76
N LEU A 111 5.21 12.67 -4.86
CA LEU A 111 3.98 12.08 -5.41
C LEU A 111 3.45 10.99 -4.46
N GLY A 112 4.31 10.06 -4.04
CA GLY A 112 3.96 9.03 -3.06
C GLY A 112 3.64 9.61 -1.68
N GLN A 113 4.38 10.63 -1.23
CA GLN A 113 4.09 11.33 0.02
C GLN A 113 2.70 11.98 0.00
N SER A 114 2.28 12.55 -1.14
CA SER A 114 0.94 13.14 -1.26
C SER A 114 -0.17 12.11 -1.08
N TYR A 115 0.04 10.85 -1.53
CA TYR A 115 -0.87 9.75 -1.23
C TYR A 115 -0.88 9.42 0.27
N LEU A 116 0.30 9.22 0.89
CA LEU A 116 0.38 8.91 2.32
C LEU A 116 -0.19 10.04 3.21
N ASP A 117 -0.06 11.30 2.79
CA ASP A 117 -0.59 12.46 3.49
C ASP A 117 -2.09 12.68 3.30
N SER A 118 -2.68 12.16 2.22
CA SER A 118 -4.11 12.29 1.95
C SER A 118 -4.90 11.05 2.36
N ALA A 119 -4.27 9.88 2.34
CA ALA A 119 -4.91 8.61 2.66
C ALA A 119 -5.24 8.51 4.16
N ARG A 120 -6.53 8.37 4.47
CA ARG A 120 -7.01 8.19 5.86
C ARG A 120 -6.58 6.85 6.44
N LEU A 121 -6.59 5.79 5.63
CA LEU A 121 -6.40 4.42 6.10
C LEU A 121 -5.00 4.17 6.72
N PRO A 122 -3.86 4.54 6.09
CA PRO A 122 -2.54 4.43 6.72
C PRO A 122 -2.45 5.11 8.10
N ARG A 123 -3.05 6.31 8.23
CA ARG A 123 -3.03 7.09 9.48
C ARG A 123 -3.83 6.42 10.58
N ILE A 124 -5.02 5.92 10.23
CA ILE A 124 -5.89 5.19 11.17
C ILE A 124 -5.20 3.89 11.63
N ALA A 125 -4.49 3.21 10.74
CA ALA A 125 -3.82 1.94 11.04
C ALA A 125 -2.59 2.07 11.95
N GLN A 126 -1.90 3.21 11.96
CA GLN A 126 -0.60 3.35 12.63
C GLN A 126 -0.60 2.93 14.12
N PRO A 127 -1.56 3.34 14.97
CA PRO A 127 -1.60 2.91 16.38
C PRO A 127 -1.86 1.40 16.54
N PHE A 128 -2.59 0.79 15.60
CA PHE A 128 -2.86 -0.65 15.61
C PHE A 128 -1.62 -1.44 15.21
N LEU A 129 -0.92 -0.99 14.17
CA LEU A 129 0.37 -1.56 13.77
C LEU A 129 1.39 -1.47 14.90
N GLN A 130 1.39 -0.38 15.68
CA GLN A 130 2.24 -0.26 16.87
C GLN A 130 1.92 -1.33 17.91
N ARG A 131 0.64 -1.54 18.22
CA ARG A 131 0.21 -2.59 19.17
C ARG A 131 0.56 -3.99 18.66
N VAL A 132 0.32 -4.28 17.38
CA VAL A 132 0.71 -5.57 16.78
C VAL A 132 2.21 -5.78 16.91
N ALA A 133 3.01 -4.80 16.50
CA ALA A 133 4.47 -4.91 16.56
C ALA A 133 4.99 -5.11 17.98
N VAL A 134 4.40 -4.45 18.98
CA VAL A 134 4.74 -4.65 20.40
C VAL A 134 4.30 -6.04 20.89
N GLY A 135 3.09 -6.48 20.53
CA GLY A 135 2.55 -7.78 20.95
C GLY A 135 3.30 -8.96 20.32
N THR A 136 3.72 -8.83 19.06
CA THR A 136 4.40 -9.91 18.33
C THR A 136 5.91 -9.81 18.35
N HIS A 137 6.48 -8.64 18.67
CA HIS A 137 7.90 -8.32 18.54
C HIS A 137 8.42 -8.36 17.09
N GLU A 138 7.52 -8.29 16.12
CA GLU A 138 7.82 -8.38 14.69
C GLU A 138 7.42 -7.11 13.94
N THR A 139 7.83 -7.02 12.67
CA THR A 139 7.38 -5.91 11.83
C THR A 139 5.97 -6.16 11.32
N ALA A 140 5.05 -5.27 11.70
CA ALA A 140 3.67 -5.23 11.24
C ALA A 140 3.51 -4.27 10.05
N TYR A 141 2.62 -4.62 9.14
CA TYR A 141 2.32 -3.89 7.93
C TYR A 141 0.82 -3.80 7.70
N LEU A 142 0.42 -2.71 7.06
CA LEU A 142 -0.83 -2.60 6.34
C LEU A 142 -0.50 -2.60 4.85
N SER A 143 -1.19 -3.46 4.12
CA SER A 143 -0.95 -3.67 2.70
C SER A 143 -2.24 -3.66 1.90
N VAL A 144 -2.16 -3.22 0.65
CA VAL A 144 -3.28 -3.22 -0.31
C VAL A 144 -2.89 -3.96 -1.58
N LEU A 145 -3.88 -4.49 -2.29
CA LEU A 145 -3.67 -5.11 -3.60
C LEU A 145 -3.75 -4.01 -4.67
N ASP A 146 -2.77 -3.95 -5.55
CA ASP A 146 -2.74 -3.07 -6.70
C ASP A 146 -2.28 -3.84 -7.94
N GLY A 147 -3.26 -4.22 -8.77
CA GLY A 147 -3.08 -5.16 -9.86
C GLY A 147 -2.57 -6.51 -9.35
N ASP A 148 -1.30 -6.77 -9.63
CA ASP A 148 -0.65 -8.06 -9.37
C ASP A 148 0.23 -8.06 -8.11
N ASP A 149 0.38 -6.89 -7.49
CA ASP A 149 1.30 -6.68 -6.39
C ASP A 149 0.55 -6.32 -5.12
N VAL A 150 1.17 -6.67 -4.00
CA VAL A 150 0.90 -6.06 -2.71
C VAL A 150 1.74 -4.81 -2.57
N VAL A 151 1.11 -3.73 -2.15
CA VAL A 151 1.76 -2.46 -1.84
C VAL A 151 1.67 -2.17 -0.34
N TYR A 152 2.81 -1.93 0.29
CA TYR A 152 2.89 -1.62 1.72
C TYR A 152 2.63 -0.13 1.96
N ILE A 153 1.51 0.22 2.61
CA ILE A 153 1.06 1.61 2.78
C ILE A 153 1.19 2.13 4.21
N ALA A 154 1.32 1.25 5.21
CA ALA A 154 1.76 1.62 6.55
C ALA A 154 2.58 0.48 7.18
N ARG A 155 3.46 0.82 8.13
CA ARG A 155 4.28 -0.17 8.84
C ARG A 155 4.64 0.29 10.25
N ASN A 156 4.88 -0.66 11.14
CA ASN A 156 5.52 -0.42 12.42
C ASN A 156 6.33 -1.65 12.83
N GLY A 157 7.53 -1.46 13.39
CA GLY A 157 8.37 -2.58 13.82
C GLY A 157 9.74 -2.15 14.31
N PRO A 158 10.52 -3.07 14.89
CA PRO A 158 11.84 -2.77 15.43
C PRO A 158 12.81 -2.33 14.32
N GLN A 159 13.56 -1.25 14.56
CA GLN A 159 14.56 -0.73 13.59
C GLN A 159 15.62 -1.78 13.21
N ARG A 160 15.89 -2.77 14.07
CA ARG A 160 16.87 -3.83 13.82
C ARG A 160 16.50 -4.78 12.67
N GLN A 161 15.23 -4.82 12.24
CA GLN A 161 14.77 -5.61 11.08
C GLN A 161 14.73 -4.78 9.76
N MET A 162 15.33 -3.58 9.73
CA MET A 162 15.35 -2.76 8.51
C MET A 162 16.12 -3.37 7.33
N SER A 163 16.97 -4.39 7.55
CA SER A 163 17.63 -5.10 6.44
C SER A 163 16.75 -6.15 5.76
N THR A 164 15.61 -6.54 6.36
CA THR A 164 14.73 -7.62 5.85
C THR A 164 13.26 -7.21 5.70
N GLY A 165 12.89 -5.98 6.09
CA GLY A 165 11.51 -5.50 6.03
C GLY A 165 11.23 -4.55 4.86
N TYR A 166 10.04 -4.64 4.26
CA TYR A 166 9.65 -3.82 3.11
C TYR A 166 9.44 -2.34 3.47
N VAL A 167 9.94 -1.42 2.65
CA VAL A 167 9.71 0.03 2.82
C VAL A 167 8.28 0.40 2.40
N LEU A 168 7.79 1.57 2.84
CA LEU A 168 6.50 2.07 2.36
C LEU A 168 6.56 2.33 0.85
N GLY A 169 5.52 1.95 0.15
CA GLY A 169 5.44 1.97 -1.32
C GLY A 169 6.16 0.82 -2.01
N ALA A 170 6.83 -0.07 -1.27
CA ALA A 170 7.40 -1.28 -1.86
C ALA A 170 6.28 -2.16 -2.44
N ARG A 171 6.54 -2.73 -3.61
CA ARG A 171 5.65 -3.63 -4.33
C ARG A 171 6.23 -5.03 -4.34
N VAL A 172 5.39 -6.01 -4.02
CA VAL A 172 5.79 -7.41 -3.96
C VAL A 172 4.73 -8.27 -4.64
N PRO A 173 5.09 -9.26 -5.46
CA PRO A 173 4.11 -10.09 -6.16
C PRO A 173 3.10 -10.74 -5.21
N ALA A 174 1.81 -10.57 -5.47
CA ALA A 174 0.78 -10.94 -4.51
C ALA A 174 0.74 -12.44 -4.21
N GLN A 175 1.08 -13.30 -5.18
CA GLN A 175 1.10 -14.75 -4.98
C GLN A 175 2.15 -15.23 -3.97
N THR A 176 3.14 -14.41 -3.61
CA THR A 176 4.25 -14.84 -2.74
C THR A 176 4.09 -14.37 -1.29
N THR A 177 3.16 -13.46 -0.99
CA THR A 177 3.01 -12.91 0.36
C THR A 177 1.75 -13.42 1.03
N ALA A 178 1.74 -13.49 2.36
CA ALA A 178 0.52 -13.85 3.09
C ALA A 178 -0.61 -12.83 2.82
N ALA A 179 -0.27 -11.53 2.81
CA ALA A 179 -1.23 -10.47 2.50
C ALA A 179 -1.80 -10.61 1.08
N GLY A 180 -0.95 -10.91 0.09
CA GLY A 180 -1.37 -11.04 -1.30
C GLY A 180 -2.17 -12.30 -1.54
N LEU A 181 -1.73 -13.45 -1.02
CA LEU A 181 -2.51 -14.70 -1.06
C LEU A 181 -3.91 -14.51 -0.46
N LEU A 182 -3.99 -13.81 0.67
CA LEU A 182 -5.25 -13.47 1.31
C LEU A 182 -6.14 -12.58 0.44
N MET A 183 -5.61 -11.45 -0.05
CA MET A 183 -6.41 -10.53 -0.87
C MET A 183 -6.84 -11.18 -2.18
N LEU A 184 -5.96 -11.92 -2.86
CA LEU A 184 -6.28 -12.69 -4.06
C LEU A 184 -7.36 -13.75 -3.77
N ALA A 185 -7.25 -14.46 -2.64
CA ALA A 185 -8.24 -15.46 -2.24
C ALA A 185 -9.61 -14.86 -1.96
N LEU A 186 -9.67 -13.58 -1.53
CA LEU A 186 -10.90 -12.87 -1.19
C LEU A 186 -11.47 -12.03 -2.33
N LEU A 187 -10.80 -11.97 -3.50
CA LEU A 187 -11.33 -11.26 -4.67
C LEU A 187 -12.72 -11.77 -5.07
N PRO A 188 -13.60 -10.90 -5.59
CA PRO A 188 -14.79 -11.32 -6.31
C PRO A 188 -14.43 -12.24 -7.48
N GLU A 189 -15.33 -13.16 -7.83
CA GLU A 189 -15.09 -14.20 -8.84
C GLU A 189 -14.58 -13.62 -10.17
N ALA A 190 -15.21 -12.55 -10.66
CA ALA A 190 -14.80 -11.89 -11.90
C ALA A 190 -13.36 -11.34 -11.85
N ALA A 191 -12.99 -10.69 -10.73
CA ALA A 191 -11.65 -10.16 -10.54
C ALA A 191 -10.61 -11.28 -10.38
N SER A 192 -10.98 -12.38 -9.70
CA SER A 192 -10.13 -13.57 -9.58
C SER A 192 -9.85 -14.20 -10.94
N GLN A 193 -10.88 -14.38 -11.78
CA GLN A 193 -10.73 -14.90 -13.15
C GLN A 193 -9.86 -13.98 -14.02
N ALA A 194 -10.06 -12.67 -13.94
CA ALA A 194 -9.22 -11.71 -14.64
C ALA A 194 -7.75 -11.82 -14.20
N TRP A 195 -7.49 -11.96 -12.90
CA TRP A 195 -6.13 -12.13 -12.39
C TRP A 195 -5.44 -13.38 -12.93
N TRP A 196 -6.17 -14.49 -13.10
CA TRP A 196 -5.61 -15.74 -13.66
C TRP A 196 -5.31 -15.67 -15.17
N THR A 197 -5.95 -14.77 -15.90
CA THR A 197 -5.93 -14.76 -17.35
C THR A 197 -4.53 -14.42 -17.89
N GLY A 198 -3.95 -15.35 -18.69
CA GLY A 198 -2.66 -15.14 -19.36
C GLY A 198 -1.44 -15.14 -18.43
N ARG A 199 -1.59 -15.47 -17.15
CA ARG A 199 -0.53 -15.34 -16.15
C ARG A 199 0.44 -16.52 -16.16
N LYS A 200 1.73 -16.20 -16.06
CA LYS A 200 2.79 -17.15 -15.69
C LYS A 200 3.25 -16.85 -14.28
N LEU A 201 3.16 -17.84 -13.40
CA LEU A 201 3.63 -17.71 -12.02
C LEU A 201 5.16 -17.74 -12.00
N GLN A 202 5.76 -16.68 -11.47
CA GLN A 202 7.21 -16.57 -11.32
C GLN A 202 7.68 -17.34 -10.09
N VAL A 203 8.83 -18.01 -10.21
CA VAL A 203 9.50 -18.72 -9.13
C VAL A 203 10.60 -17.83 -8.57
N PHE A 204 10.63 -17.66 -7.25
CA PHE A 204 11.63 -16.86 -6.55
C PHE A 204 12.54 -17.73 -5.66
N THR A 205 11.97 -18.79 -5.09
CA THR A 205 12.67 -19.77 -4.27
C THR A 205 12.20 -21.18 -4.62
N SER A 206 12.87 -22.19 -4.06
CA SER A 206 12.45 -23.59 -4.14
C SER A 206 11.08 -23.88 -3.48
N PHE A 207 10.54 -22.92 -2.72
CA PHE A 207 9.26 -23.04 -2.01
C PHE A 207 8.14 -22.22 -2.67
N THR A 208 8.46 -21.44 -3.71
CA THR A 208 7.45 -20.62 -4.39
C THR A 208 6.34 -21.50 -4.98
N LEU A 209 5.09 -21.16 -4.66
CA LEU A 209 3.89 -21.82 -5.17
C LEU A 209 3.62 -21.37 -6.60
N ALA A 210 4.32 -21.99 -7.54
CA ALA A 210 4.23 -21.68 -8.97
C ALA A 210 3.37 -22.68 -9.77
N ASP A 211 2.81 -23.70 -9.13
CA ASP A 211 1.80 -24.57 -9.73
C ASP A 211 0.41 -23.91 -9.61
N PRO A 212 -0.29 -23.62 -10.72
CA PRO A 212 -1.59 -22.96 -10.69
C PRO A 212 -2.63 -23.69 -9.85
N GLU A 213 -2.68 -25.03 -9.92
CA GLU A 213 -3.70 -25.78 -9.17
C GLU A 213 -3.38 -25.86 -7.68
N ALA A 214 -2.11 -25.96 -7.31
CA ALA A 214 -1.71 -25.84 -5.92
C ALA A 214 -2.01 -24.44 -5.36
N LEU A 215 -1.77 -23.38 -6.14
CA LEU A 215 -2.13 -22.02 -5.75
C LEU A 215 -3.64 -21.84 -5.61
N ARG A 216 -4.46 -22.40 -6.50
CA ARG A 216 -5.94 -22.39 -6.35
C ARG A 216 -6.40 -23.10 -5.09
N ARG A 217 -5.84 -24.28 -4.78
CA ARG A 217 -6.17 -25.00 -3.54
C ARG A 217 -5.78 -24.19 -2.30
N GLU A 218 -4.62 -23.55 -2.33
CA GLU A 218 -4.17 -22.72 -1.23
C GLU A 218 -5.05 -21.47 -1.06
N MET A 219 -5.42 -20.79 -2.15
CA MET A 219 -6.36 -19.68 -2.11
C MET A 219 -7.74 -20.11 -1.57
N ALA A 220 -8.24 -21.28 -1.95
CA ALA A 220 -9.48 -21.82 -1.42
C ALA A 220 -9.40 -22.08 0.09
N ARG A 221 -8.28 -22.63 0.56
CA ARG A 221 -8.01 -22.82 2.00
C ARG A 221 -7.98 -21.49 2.74
N VAL A 222 -7.26 -20.51 2.20
CA VAL A 222 -7.15 -19.16 2.76
C VAL A 222 -8.52 -18.47 2.84
N ARG A 223 -9.34 -18.57 1.78
CA ARG A 223 -10.72 -18.06 1.77
C ARG A 223 -11.56 -18.71 2.87
N ALA A 224 -11.46 -20.02 3.06
CA ALA A 224 -12.26 -20.73 4.05
C ALA A 224 -11.88 -20.38 5.51
N GLN A 225 -10.59 -20.13 5.77
CA GLN A 225 -10.11 -19.84 7.14
C GLN A 225 -10.03 -18.34 7.46
N ASP A 226 -10.11 -17.45 6.46
CA ASP A 226 -10.06 -15.98 6.56
C ASP A 226 -8.74 -15.43 7.15
N TRP A 227 -7.64 -16.13 6.89
CA TRP A 227 -6.27 -15.69 7.16
C TRP A 227 -5.30 -16.47 6.26
N ALA A 228 -4.08 -15.96 6.11
CA ALA A 228 -3.05 -16.59 5.30
C ALA A 228 -1.73 -16.74 6.05
N LEU A 229 -0.99 -17.78 5.69
CA LEU A 229 0.39 -18.02 6.05
C LEU A 229 1.18 -18.15 4.75
N SER A 230 2.29 -17.42 4.63
CA SER A 230 3.26 -17.60 3.55
C SER A 230 4.61 -17.88 4.19
N GLU A 231 5.33 -18.88 3.65
CA GLU A 231 6.66 -19.25 4.13
C GLU A 231 7.58 -19.42 2.94
N GLN A 232 8.70 -18.69 2.97
CA GLN A 232 9.81 -18.79 2.03
C GLN A 232 9.44 -18.59 0.56
N GLN A 233 8.25 -18.07 0.26
CA GLN A 233 7.74 -17.92 -1.10
C GLN A 233 8.53 -16.90 -1.92
N LEU A 234 8.99 -15.81 -1.30
CA LEU A 234 9.81 -14.77 -1.92
C LEU A 234 11.26 -14.79 -1.39
N ASP A 235 11.41 -14.75 -0.07
CA ASP A 235 12.69 -14.69 0.62
C ASP A 235 12.89 -15.94 1.48
N LEU A 236 14.06 -16.60 1.40
CA LEU A 236 14.37 -17.74 2.25
C LEU A 236 14.36 -17.36 3.74
N ASN A 237 13.99 -18.31 4.61
CA ASN A 237 13.88 -18.09 6.06
C ASN A 237 12.94 -16.93 6.46
N SER A 238 11.98 -16.56 5.61
CA SER A 238 10.97 -15.55 5.89
C SER A 238 9.57 -16.17 5.98
N ARG A 239 8.74 -15.66 6.88
CA ARG A 239 7.34 -16.02 7.06
C ARG A 239 6.47 -14.77 7.17
N GLY A 240 5.29 -14.83 6.59
CA GLY A 240 4.24 -13.83 6.77
C GLY A 240 2.94 -14.44 7.28
N ILE A 241 2.21 -13.71 8.12
CA ILE A 241 0.84 -14.05 8.53
C ILE A 241 -0.03 -12.83 8.29
N ALA A 242 -1.21 -13.02 7.68
CA ALA A 242 -2.11 -11.94 7.32
C ALA A 242 -3.56 -12.22 7.69
N VAL A 243 -4.30 -11.17 8.02
CA VAL A 243 -5.75 -11.16 8.23
C VAL A 243 -6.38 -10.02 7.41
N PRO A 244 -7.65 -10.16 6.98
CA PRO A 244 -8.25 -9.18 6.11
C PRO A 244 -8.66 -7.96 6.93
N LEU A 245 -8.51 -6.79 6.33
CA LEU A 245 -9.03 -5.57 6.89
C LEU A 245 -10.37 -5.27 6.23
N ARG A 246 -11.45 -5.50 6.97
CA ARG A 246 -12.82 -5.30 6.50
C ARG A 246 -13.44 -4.06 7.12
N ASP A 247 -14.29 -3.37 6.38
CA ASP A 247 -15.15 -2.32 6.94
C ASP A 247 -16.40 -2.92 7.63
N HIS A 248 -17.28 -2.03 8.10
CA HIS A 248 -18.56 -2.42 8.67
C HIS A 248 -19.51 -3.16 7.70
N HIS A 249 -19.39 -2.95 6.38
CA HIS A 249 -20.16 -3.67 5.35
C HIS A 249 -19.56 -5.05 5.01
N GLY A 250 -18.32 -5.31 5.41
CA GLY A 250 -17.60 -6.56 5.17
C GLY A 250 -16.67 -6.51 3.96
N GLU A 251 -16.56 -5.37 3.30
CA GLU A 251 -15.70 -5.14 2.14
C GLU A 251 -14.23 -5.11 2.56
N VAL A 252 -13.38 -5.75 1.75
CA VAL A 252 -11.94 -5.90 2.05
C VAL A 252 -11.19 -4.71 1.49
N HIS A 253 -10.64 -3.87 2.38
CA HIS A 253 -9.86 -2.68 2.01
C HIS A 253 -8.34 -2.93 2.01
N GLY A 254 -7.92 -4.12 2.43
CA GLY A 254 -6.51 -4.51 2.47
C GLY A 254 -6.28 -5.66 3.42
N ALA A 255 -5.02 -5.84 3.82
CA ALA A 255 -4.61 -6.85 4.79
C ALA A 255 -3.71 -6.25 5.87
N LEU A 256 -3.97 -6.64 7.11
CA LEU A 256 -3.06 -6.43 8.23
C LEU A 256 -2.17 -7.66 8.33
N ASN A 257 -0.86 -7.48 8.29
CA ASN A 257 0.07 -8.61 8.28
C ASN A 257 1.32 -8.36 9.10
N VAL A 258 1.97 -9.45 9.49
CA VAL A 258 3.31 -9.45 10.07
C VAL A 258 4.24 -10.20 9.14
N THR A 259 5.46 -9.71 8.97
CA THR A 259 6.56 -10.44 8.32
C THR A 259 7.67 -10.63 9.33
N MET A 260 8.19 -11.86 9.42
CA MET A 260 9.15 -12.27 10.44
C MET A 260 10.12 -13.33 9.89
N PRO A 261 11.35 -13.42 10.43
CA PRO A 261 12.21 -14.56 10.16
C PRO A 261 11.60 -15.85 10.75
N MET A 262 11.77 -16.99 10.09
CA MET A 262 11.28 -18.28 10.62
C MET A 262 12.10 -18.72 11.84
N GLY A 263 13.42 -18.54 11.79
CA GLY A 263 14.31 -18.94 12.88
C GLY A 263 14.14 -20.43 13.21
N GLN A 264 13.92 -20.74 14.50
CA GLN A 264 13.62 -22.10 14.95
C GLN A 264 12.12 -22.31 15.27
N GLU A 265 11.27 -21.31 15.00
CA GLU A 265 9.85 -21.36 15.35
C GLU A 265 9.04 -22.10 14.27
N GLY A 266 8.35 -23.18 14.68
CA GLY A 266 7.43 -23.91 13.81
C GLY A 266 6.20 -23.08 13.40
N SER A 267 5.59 -23.45 12.27
CA SER A 267 4.45 -22.71 11.68
C SER A 267 3.27 -22.57 12.65
N GLU A 268 2.90 -23.65 13.34
CA GLU A 268 1.79 -23.65 14.29
C GLU A 268 2.04 -22.72 15.47
N ALA A 269 3.26 -22.71 16.02
CA ALA A 269 3.64 -21.84 17.13
C ALA A 269 3.59 -20.36 16.72
N ALA A 270 4.12 -20.02 15.54
CA ALA A 270 4.06 -18.67 15.00
C ALA A 270 2.60 -18.20 14.78
N VAL A 271 1.75 -19.07 14.23
CA VAL A 271 0.32 -18.78 14.03
C VAL A 271 -0.38 -18.57 15.37
N ALA A 272 -0.17 -19.44 16.35
CA ALA A 272 -0.77 -19.31 17.68
C ALA A 272 -0.38 -18.01 18.39
N ARG A 273 0.86 -17.55 18.18
CA ARG A 273 1.39 -16.31 18.76
C ARG A 273 0.89 -15.04 18.06
N VAL A 274 0.87 -15.03 16.72
CA VAL A 274 0.68 -13.81 15.93
C VAL A 274 -0.77 -13.60 15.48
N LEU A 275 -1.48 -14.66 15.11
CA LEU A 275 -2.81 -14.57 14.53
C LEU A 275 -3.84 -13.92 15.48
N PRO A 276 -3.89 -14.23 16.79
CA PRO A 276 -4.83 -13.58 17.70
C PRO A 276 -4.61 -12.06 17.77
N VAL A 277 -3.36 -11.61 17.84
CA VAL A 277 -2.99 -10.18 17.91
C VAL A 277 -3.41 -9.45 16.63
N LEU A 278 -3.20 -10.06 15.47
CA LEU A 278 -3.64 -9.52 14.18
C LEU A 278 -5.16 -9.40 14.09
N ARG A 279 -5.89 -10.46 14.49
CA ARG A 279 -7.37 -10.47 14.47
C ARG A 279 -7.96 -9.42 15.40
N GLU A 280 -7.41 -9.28 16.60
CA GLU A 280 -7.84 -8.25 17.55
C GLU A 280 -7.66 -6.84 16.96
N ALA A 281 -6.48 -6.57 16.36
CA ALA A 281 -6.20 -5.29 15.73
C ALA A 281 -7.13 -5.01 14.55
N ALA A 282 -7.34 -5.98 13.64
CA ALA A 282 -8.25 -5.84 12.52
C ALA A 282 -9.70 -5.60 12.95
N GLN A 283 -10.17 -6.34 13.97
CA GLN A 283 -11.53 -6.17 14.52
C GLN A 283 -11.71 -4.79 15.16
N ALA A 284 -10.70 -4.29 15.87
CA ALA A 284 -10.75 -2.96 16.48
C ALA A 284 -10.68 -1.82 15.43
N MET A 285 -10.10 -2.08 14.26
CA MET A 285 -10.09 -1.14 13.13
C MET A 285 -11.41 -1.11 12.36
N ARG A 286 -12.22 -2.17 12.42
CA ARG A 286 -13.45 -2.32 11.63
C ARG A 286 -14.46 -1.18 11.76
N ASN A 287 -14.52 -0.53 12.92
CA ASN A 287 -15.44 0.59 13.17
C ASN A 287 -14.87 1.96 12.78
N LEU A 288 -13.61 2.01 12.33
CA LEU A 288 -12.90 3.23 11.96
C LEU A 288 -12.70 3.37 10.45
N ILE A 289 -13.07 2.34 9.69
CA ILE A 289 -12.92 2.21 8.24
C ILE A 289 -14.33 2.08 7.67
#